data_AF-A0A8S3E804-F1
#
_entry.id   AF-A0A8S3E804-F1
#
_cell.length_a   1.000
_cell.length_b   1.000
_cell.length_c   1.000
_cell.angle_alpha   90.00
_cell.angle_beta   90.00
_cell.angle_gamma   90.00
#
_symmetry.space_group_name_H-M   'P 1'
#
loop_
_entity.id
_entity.type
_entity.pdbx_description
1 polymer ?
#
loop_
_entity_poly.entity_id
_entity_poly.type
_entity_poly.pdbx_seq_one_letter_code
_entity_poly.pdbx_strand_id
1 'polypeptide(L)'
;HYEVSHILGKGGFATVHAARRKSDELLVACKMIDRKKLEQENNHYFPSYPNHRHPIPSSRSTSMLDRLNAEITIHHQVKHPNIVELLNCFCDDKYVYLILELCSNGDLEHYLQEKKTLSEHETRNTTKQVVDGLFYLHSHGILHRDIKLSNLLLTETFEVKIADFGLAKKLPLTREQNNETMCGTPNYISPEIASRNPHSFATDVWSLGILIVTLLTGRPPFDTDTVHGTLSKVTQEKYELPTTFSDEAQDLVNSTLRKTPEHRPTIMEIRSHPFYTKEYSRSSHSYNESNSYQKLSLLGPNASVDSGLGVSMGRQRSVLNSTSVTNANYAAHQYS
;
A
#
# COMPACT_ATOMS: atom_id res chain seq x y z
N HIS A 1 25.09 9.54 -11.10
CA HIS A 1 25.51 8.37 -10.29
C HIS A 1 24.75 8.35 -8.97
N TYR A 2 24.35 7.16 -8.50
CA TYR A 2 23.60 6.97 -7.25
C TYR A 2 24.41 6.08 -6.31
N GLU A 3 24.39 6.38 -5.02
CA GLU A 3 24.93 5.56 -3.95
C GLU A 3 23.76 4.83 -3.28
N VAL A 4 23.65 3.52 -3.54
CA VAL A 4 22.57 2.68 -3.00
C VAL A 4 22.93 2.26 -1.58
N SER A 5 21.95 2.27 -0.69
CA SER A 5 22.12 1.99 0.75
C SER A 5 21.31 0.77 1.20
N HIS A 6 20.39 0.93 2.14
CA HIS A 6 19.58 -0.14 2.71
C HIS A 6 18.29 -0.39 1.91
N ILE A 7 17.73 -1.59 2.09
CA ILE A 7 16.48 -2.01 1.46
C ILE A 7 15.31 -1.33 2.18
N LEU A 8 14.41 -0.74 1.39
CA LEU A 8 13.13 -0.19 1.85
C LEU A 8 11.99 -1.20 1.71
N GLY A 9 12.04 -2.05 0.68
CA GLY A 9 11.00 -3.05 0.43
C GLY A 9 11.34 -4.05 -0.66
N LYS A 10 10.57 -5.14 -0.73
CA LYS A 10 10.68 -6.17 -1.77
C LYS A 10 9.28 -6.56 -2.24
N GLY A 11 9.08 -6.69 -3.55
CA GLY A 11 7.81 -7.11 -4.12
C GLY A 11 8.00 -7.76 -5.49
N GLY A 12 7.43 -8.96 -5.68
CA GLY A 12 7.50 -9.71 -6.95
C GLY A 12 8.92 -9.79 -7.54
N PHE A 13 9.15 -9.01 -8.60
CA PHE A 13 10.39 -8.96 -9.38
C PHE A 13 11.34 -7.83 -8.98
N ALA A 14 10.92 -6.97 -8.04
CA ALA A 14 11.60 -5.74 -7.70
C ALA A 14 12.08 -5.69 -6.24
N THR A 15 13.20 -5.02 -6.03
CA THR A 15 13.66 -4.60 -4.70
C THR A 15 13.84 -3.09 -4.69
N VAL A 16 13.31 -2.43 -3.66
CA VAL A 16 13.42 -0.98 -3.49
C VAL A 16 14.47 -0.69 -2.43
N HIS A 17 15.40 0.19 -2.75
CA HIS A 17 16.49 0.62 -1.87
C HIS A 17 16.48 2.12 -1.69
N ALA A 18 16.85 2.61 -0.52
CA ALA A 18 17.18 4.02 -0.35
C ALA A 18 18.49 4.31 -1.09
N ALA A 19 18.57 5.42 -1.80
CA ALA A 19 19.77 5.83 -2.51
C ALA A 19 19.99 7.34 -2.43
N ARG A 20 21.24 7.77 -2.61
CA ARG A 20 21.64 9.18 -2.64
C ARG A 20 22.20 9.53 -4.01
N ARG A 21 21.67 10.58 -4.65
CA ARG A 21 22.19 11.07 -5.93
C ARG A 21 23.44 11.91 -5.69
N LYS A 22 24.59 11.48 -6.23
CA LYS A 22 25.91 12.09 -5.94
C LYS A 22 26.11 13.51 -6.47
N SER A 23 25.24 13.98 -7.36
CA SER A 23 25.39 15.32 -7.96
C SER A 23 24.90 16.44 -7.05
N ASP A 24 23.93 16.15 -6.19
CA ASP A 24 23.20 17.13 -5.39
C ASP A 24 22.74 16.59 -4.03
N GLU A 25 23.24 15.41 -3.64
CA GLU A 25 22.93 14.71 -2.39
C GLU A 25 21.43 14.39 -2.18
N LEU A 26 20.61 14.45 -3.24
CA LEU A 26 19.18 14.16 -3.15
C LEU A 26 18.94 12.69 -2.74
N LEU A 27 18.18 12.49 -1.67
CA LEU A 27 17.70 11.17 -1.25
C LEU A 27 16.53 10.72 -2.13
N VAL A 28 16.59 9.48 -2.60
CA VAL A 28 15.64 8.89 -3.54
C VAL A 28 15.36 7.43 -3.18
N ALA A 29 14.24 6.90 -3.66
CA ALA A 29 13.98 5.47 -3.66
C ALA A 29 14.38 4.88 -5.02
N CYS A 30 15.18 3.81 -5.02
CA CYS A 30 15.65 3.13 -6.21
C CYS A 30 14.98 1.75 -6.31
N LYS A 31 13.99 1.62 -7.19
CA LYS A 31 13.33 0.35 -7.51
C LYS A 31 14.14 -0.37 -8.59
N MET A 32 14.77 -1.48 -8.21
CA MET A 32 15.58 -2.33 -9.08
C MET A 32 14.77 -3.55 -9.50
N ILE A 33 14.57 -3.76 -10.80
CA ILE A 33 13.77 -4.84 -11.38
C ILE A 33 14.68 -5.78 -12.15
N ASP A 34 14.68 -7.06 -11.79
CA ASP A 34 15.58 -8.07 -12.38
C ASP A 34 15.12 -8.49 -13.80
N ARG A 35 15.96 -8.22 -14.81
CA ARG A 35 15.65 -8.52 -16.21
C ARG A 35 15.50 -10.02 -16.48
N LYS A 36 16.29 -10.87 -15.82
CA LYS A 36 16.21 -12.33 -16.01
C LYS A 36 14.90 -12.88 -15.46
N LYS A 37 14.42 -12.34 -14.33
CA LYS A 37 13.12 -12.73 -13.78
C LYS A 37 11.96 -12.34 -14.71
N LEU A 38 12.06 -11.18 -15.36
CA LEU A 38 11.06 -10.75 -16.36
C LEU A 38 11.01 -11.70 -17.57
N GLU A 39 12.17 -12.16 -18.03
CA GLU A 39 12.28 -13.05 -19.20
C GLU A 39 11.88 -14.51 -18.91
N GLN A 40 12.19 -15.03 -17.72
CA GLN A 40 11.87 -16.42 -17.34
C GLN A 40 10.37 -16.69 -17.24
N GLU A 41 9.58 -15.73 -16.77
CA GLU A 41 8.13 -15.90 -16.68
C GLU A 41 7.40 -15.73 -18.02
N ASN A 42 7.94 -14.94 -18.95
CA ASN A 42 7.41 -14.89 -20.32
C ASN A 42 7.42 -16.28 -20.99
N ASN A 43 8.34 -17.17 -20.60
CA ASN A 43 8.48 -18.52 -21.15
C ASN A 43 7.54 -19.57 -20.51
N HIS A 44 6.84 -19.26 -19.41
CA HIS A 44 5.97 -20.23 -18.72
C HIS A 44 4.51 -20.21 -19.18
N TYR A 45 4.13 -19.34 -20.14
CA TYR A 45 2.74 -19.20 -20.58
C TYR A 45 2.31 -20.14 -21.72
N PHE A 46 3.14 -21.13 -22.09
CA PHE A 46 2.76 -22.15 -23.07
C PHE A 46 3.09 -23.58 -22.60
N PRO A 47 2.19 -24.25 -21.87
CA PRO A 47 2.07 -25.69 -22.02
C PRO A 47 1.37 -25.93 -23.37
N SER A 48 2.14 -26.34 -24.36
CA SER A 48 1.59 -26.88 -25.61
C SER A 48 0.76 -28.12 -25.28
N TYR A 49 -0.57 -27.98 -25.20
CA TYR A 49 -1.50 -29.11 -25.21
C TYR A 49 -1.60 -29.63 -26.65
N PRO A 50 -1.16 -30.85 -26.94
CA PRO A 50 -1.36 -31.44 -28.25
C PRO A 50 -2.83 -31.86 -28.34
N ASN A 51 -3.52 -31.41 -29.40
CA ASN A 51 -4.82 -31.91 -29.89
C ASN A 51 -6.11 -31.22 -29.47
N HIS A 52 -6.26 -29.91 -29.70
CA HIS A 52 -7.59 -29.36 -30.02
C HIS A 52 -7.55 -28.43 -31.23
N ARG A 53 -8.26 -28.85 -32.29
CA ARG A 53 -8.53 -28.08 -33.52
C ARG A 53 -9.64 -27.06 -33.24
N HIS A 54 -9.32 -25.99 -32.54
CA HIS A 54 -10.10 -24.76 -32.56
C HIS A 54 -9.13 -23.58 -32.71
N PRO A 55 -9.44 -22.55 -33.51
CA PRO A 55 -8.61 -21.35 -33.57
C PRO A 55 -8.60 -20.71 -32.18
N ILE A 56 -7.47 -20.77 -31.48
CA ILE A 56 -7.22 -20.00 -30.27
C ILE A 56 -7.23 -18.53 -30.71
N PRO A 57 -8.05 -17.64 -30.11
CA PRO A 57 -7.96 -16.22 -30.41
C PRO A 57 -6.53 -15.77 -30.08
N SER A 58 -5.88 -15.14 -31.05
CA SER A 58 -4.52 -14.63 -30.99
C SER A 58 -4.42 -13.37 -30.10
N SER A 59 -4.95 -13.43 -28.89
CA SER A 59 -4.60 -12.44 -27.86
C SER A 59 -3.19 -12.78 -27.39
N ARG A 60 -2.17 -12.15 -27.99
CA ARG A 60 -0.83 -12.11 -27.41
C ARG A 60 -0.98 -11.66 -25.96
N SER A 61 -0.70 -12.53 -25.00
CA SER A 61 -0.53 -12.16 -23.61
C SER A 61 0.53 -11.06 -23.57
N THR A 62 0.16 -9.88 -23.04
CA THR A 62 1.06 -8.72 -22.92
C THR A 62 2.27 -9.17 -22.12
N SER A 63 3.47 -9.10 -22.71
CA SER A 63 4.68 -9.59 -22.05
C SER A 63 4.95 -8.78 -20.77
N MET A 64 5.69 -9.34 -19.81
CA MET A 64 6.07 -8.58 -18.61
C MET A 64 6.90 -7.33 -18.94
N LEU A 65 7.67 -7.36 -20.04
CA LEU A 65 8.38 -6.19 -20.56
C LEU A 65 7.41 -5.12 -21.06
N ASP A 66 6.32 -5.51 -21.75
CA ASP A 66 5.29 -4.56 -22.18
C ASP A 66 4.58 -3.91 -20.98
N ARG A 67 4.35 -4.67 -19.90
CA ARG A 67 3.79 -4.14 -18.65
C ARG A 67 4.73 -3.13 -17.98
N LEU A 68 6.03 -3.45 -17.92
CA LEU A 68 7.04 -2.54 -17.36
C LEU A 68 7.17 -1.27 -18.20
N ASN A 69 7.18 -1.39 -19.53
CA ASN A 69 7.21 -0.22 -20.42
C ASN A 69 5.95 0.65 -20.25
N ALA A 70 4.78 0.03 -20.06
CA ALA A 70 3.55 0.74 -19.75
C ALA A 70 3.61 1.47 -18.39
N GLU A 71 4.13 0.81 -17.34
CA GLU A 71 4.38 1.43 -16.02
C GLU A 71 5.25 2.68 -16.17
N ILE A 72 6.42 2.55 -16.81
CA ILE A 72 7.36 3.67 -17.03
C ILE A 72 6.69 4.80 -17.82
N THR A 73 5.99 4.46 -18.91
CA THR A 73 5.36 5.45 -19.78
C THR A 73 4.27 6.24 -19.06
N ILE A 74 3.43 5.56 -18.28
CA ILE A 74 2.36 6.21 -17.50
C ILE A 74 2.99 7.05 -16.39
N HIS A 75 3.91 6.47 -15.62
CA HIS A 75 4.49 7.12 -14.44
C HIS A 75 5.32 8.36 -14.82
N HIS A 76 5.98 8.36 -15.98
CA HIS A 76 6.70 9.54 -16.48
C HIS A 76 5.79 10.71 -16.88
N GLN A 77 4.52 10.45 -17.21
CA GLN A 77 3.56 11.49 -17.65
C GLN A 77 2.82 12.15 -16.48
N VAL A 78 2.90 11.60 -15.28
CA VAL A 78 2.12 12.07 -14.12
C VAL A 78 3.00 12.90 -13.19
N LYS A 79 2.51 14.06 -12.79
CA LYS A 79 3.16 14.93 -11.81
C LYS A 79 2.12 15.62 -10.93
N HIS A 80 2.05 15.20 -9.68
CA HIS A 80 1.06 15.69 -8.72
C HIS A 80 1.59 15.55 -7.28
N PRO A 81 1.30 16.48 -6.35
CA PRO A 81 1.73 16.39 -4.96
C PRO A 81 1.41 15.06 -4.26
N ASN A 82 0.25 14.48 -4.55
CA ASN A 82 -0.21 13.20 -3.97
C ASN A 82 0.07 11.96 -4.83
N ILE A 83 1.06 12.04 -5.73
CA ILE A 83 1.56 10.91 -6.52
C ILE A 83 3.08 10.89 -6.38
N VAL A 84 3.67 9.72 -6.16
CA VAL A 84 5.13 9.57 -6.12
C VAL A 84 5.72 9.97 -7.48
N GLU A 85 6.70 10.86 -7.51
CA GLU A 85 7.32 11.27 -8.78
C GLU A 85 8.35 10.23 -9.28
N LEU A 86 8.29 9.90 -10.58
CA LEU A 86 9.36 9.19 -11.28
C LEU A 86 10.42 10.20 -11.75
N LEU A 87 11.52 10.29 -11.02
CA LEU A 87 12.60 11.25 -11.25
C LEU A 87 13.50 10.85 -12.42
N ASN A 88 13.75 9.54 -12.60
CA ASN A 88 14.62 9.04 -13.66
C ASN A 88 14.38 7.53 -13.91
N CYS A 89 14.73 7.06 -15.11
CA CYS A 89 14.69 5.64 -15.47
C CYS A 89 15.90 5.28 -16.34
N PHE A 90 16.58 4.18 -16.03
CA PHE A 90 17.69 3.66 -16.83
C PHE A 90 17.82 2.14 -16.65
N CYS A 91 18.66 1.48 -17.45
CA CYS A 91 18.90 0.04 -17.35
C CYS A 91 20.38 -0.31 -17.58
N ASP A 92 20.76 -1.49 -17.09
CA ASP A 92 21.99 -2.18 -17.48
C ASP A 92 21.66 -3.62 -17.91
N ASP A 93 22.68 -4.46 -18.11
CA ASP A 93 22.51 -5.85 -18.55
C ASP A 93 21.69 -6.71 -17.58
N LYS A 94 21.56 -6.31 -16.31
CA LYS A 94 20.93 -7.11 -15.26
C LYS A 94 19.63 -6.52 -14.73
N TYR A 95 19.51 -5.20 -14.64
CA TYR A 95 18.39 -4.53 -13.99
C TYR A 95 17.81 -3.38 -14.82
N VAL A 96 16.51 -3.15 -14.62
CA VAL A 96 15.87 -1.86 -14.90
C VAL A 96 15.76 -1.10 -13.58
N TYR A 97 16.12 0.18 -13.60
CA TYR A 97 16.17 1.07 -12.44
C TYR A 97 15.15 2.18 -12.59
N LEU A 98 14.21 2.26 -11.65
CA LEU A 98 13.31 3.41 -11.50
C LEU A 98 13.74 4.23 -10.29
N ILE A 99 14.06 5.49 -10.52
CA ILE A 99 14.43 6.45 -9.48
C ILE A 99 13.20 7.25 -9.12
N LEU A 100 12.73 7.05 -7.91
CA LEU A 100 11.48 7.58 -7.38
C LEU A 100 11.76 8.60 -6.29
N GLU A 101 10.83 9.53 -6.10
CA GLU A 101 10.74 10.35 -4.90
C GLU A 101 10.73 9.46 -3.64
N LEU A 102 11.52 9.84 -2.63
CA LEU A 102 11.58 9.11 -1.36
C LEU A 102 10.46 9.54 -0.43
N CYS A 103 9.67 8.57 0.02
CA CYS A 103 8.68 8.75 1.10
C CYS A 103 9.25 8.15 2.39
N SER A 104 9.79 9.00 3.26
CA SER A 104 10.62 8.58 4.41
C SER A 104 9.86 7.87 5.53
N ASN A 105 8.54 8.03 5.62
CA ASN A 105 7.72 7.47 6.69
C ASN A 105 7.03 6.14 6.30
N GLY A 106 7.53 5.47 5.26
CA GLY A 106 7.03 4.17 4.84
C GLY A 106 5.65 4.25 4.18
N ASP A 107 4.85 3.19 4.36
CA ASP A 107 3.51 3.08 3.80
C ASP A 107 2.41 3.18 4.88
N LEU A 108 1.18 3.43 4.42
CA LEU A 108 0.02 3.58 5.28
C LEU A 108 -0.40 2.26 5.95
N GLU A 109 0.07 1.11 5.45
CA GLU A 109 -0.19 -0.20 6.06
C GLU A 109 0.56 -0.34 7.38
N HIS A 110 1.88 -0.10 7.37
CA HIS A 110 2.70 -0.10 8.58
C HIS A 110 2.24 0.99 9.56
N TYR A 111 1.94 2.19 9.06
CA TYR A 111 1.41 3.27 9.91
C TYR A 111 0.10 2.88 10.62
N LEU A 112 -0.84 2.25 9.90
CA LEU A 112 -2.09 1.79 10.49
C LEU A 112 -1.88 0.61 11.45
N GLN A 113 -0.94 -0.30 11.17
CA GLN A 113 -0.63 -1.40 12.09
C GLN A 113 -0.17 -0.91 13.46
N GLU A 114 0.58 0.19 13.51
CA GLU A 114 1.00 0.83 14.77
C GLU A 114 -0.17 1.56 15.45
N LYS A 115 -0.95 2.33 14.68
CA LYS A 115 -2.08 3.14 15.19
C LYS A 115 -3.33 2.34 15.53
N LYS A 116 -3.48 1.14 14.97
CA LYS A 116 -4.67 0.27 14.97
C LYS A 116 -5.85 0.83 14.18
N THR A 117 -6.24 2.07 14.44
CA THR A 117 -7.30 2.79 13.71
C THR A 117 -6.94 4.27 13.60
N LEU A 118 -7.56 4.97 12.66
CA LEU A 118 -7.51 6.42 12.57
C LEU A 118 -8.84 7.02 13.03
N SER A 119 -8.76 8.20 13.64
CA SER A 119 -9.96 9.01 13.87
C SER A 119 -10.61 9.40 12.54
N GLU A 120 -11.87 9.80 12.59
CA GLU A 120 -12.57 10.26 11.39
C GLU A 120 -11.89 11.49 10.76
N HIS A 121 -11.33 12.37 11.59
CA HIS A 121 -10.58 13.54 11.15
C HIS A 121 -9.28 13.15 10.43
N GLU A 122 -8.48 12.24 11.01
CA GLU A 122 -7.27 11.72 10.38
C GLU A 122 -7.60 10.98 9.09
N THR A 123 -8.65 10.14 9.09
CA THR A 123 -9.13 9.45 7.89
C THR A 123 -9.53 10.43 6.79
N ARG A 124 -10.25 11.49 7.12
CA ARG A 124 -10.63 12.55 6.17
C ARG A 124 -9.41 13.22 5.56
N ASN A 125 -8.46 13.67 6.37
CA ASN A 125 -7.26 14.37 5.88
C ASN A 125 -6.37 13.47 5.02
N THR A 126 -6.25 12.20 5.41
CA THR A 126 -5.49 11.18 4.67
C THR A 126 -6.16 10.87 3.33
N THR A 127 -7.45 10.55 3.34
CA THR A 127 -8.18 10.13 2.13
C THR A 127 -8.47 11.28 1.19
N LYS A 128 -8.55 12.53 1.66
CA LYS A 128 -8.65 13.72 0.80
C LYS A 128 -7.47 13.82 -0.16
N GLN A 129 -6.25 13.56 0.32
CA GLN A 129 -5.04 13.53 -0.50
C GLN A 129 -5.08 12.40 -1.54
N VAL A 130 -5.60 11.23 -1.16
CA VAL A 130 -5.82 10.11 -2.09
C VAL A 130 -6.83 10.48 -3.17
N VAL A 131 -7.94 11.13 -2.78
CA VAL A 131 -8.97 11.62 -3.71
C VAL A 131 -8.40 12.65 -4.68
N ASP A 132 -7.57 13.58 -4.20
CA ASP A 132 -6.91 14.58 -5.06
C ASP A 132 -5.97 13.91 -6.07
N GLY A 133 -5.18 12.92 -5.64
CA GLY A 133 -4.32 12.12 -6.54
C GLY A 133 -5.12 11.29 -7.56
N LEU A 134 -6.20 10.62 -7.13
CA LEU A 134 -7.07 9.86 -8.03
C LEU A 134 -7.82 10.75 -9.02
N PHE A 135 -8.29 11.92 -8.59
CA PHE A 135 -8.90 12.91 -9.47
C PHE A 135 -7.93 13.32 -10.58
N TYR A 136 -6.67 13.60 -10.23
CA TYR A 136 -5.63 13.88 -11.21
C TYR A 136 -5.47 12.71 -12.21
N LEU A 137 -5.30 11.47 -11.74
CA LEU A 137 -5.16 10.30 -12.62
C LEU A 137 -6.36 10.11 -13.55
N HIS A 138 -7.58 10.16 -12.99
CA HIS A 138 -8.82 9.95 -13.73
C HIS A 138 -9.04 11.03 -14.79
N SER A 139 -8.70 12.29 -14.49
CA SER A 139 -8.75 13.39 -15.47
C SER A 139 -7.78 13.21 -16.66
N HIS A 140 -6.71 12.43 -16.48
CA HIS A 140 -5.76 12.06 -17.53
C HIS A 140 -6.10 10.72 -18.21
N GLY A 141 -7.27 10.15 -17.89
CA GLY A 141 -7.70 8.86 -18.44
C GLY A 141 -6.93 7.66 -17.89
N ILE A 142 -6.29 7.79 -16.72
CA ILE A 142 -5.46 6.76 -16.10
C ILE A 142 -6.24 6.10 -14.96
N LEU A 143 -6.32 4.77 -14.99
CA LEU A 143 -6.77 3.93 -13.88
C LEU A 143 -5.57 3.45 -13.08
N HIS A 144 -5.66 3.47 -11.76
CA HIS A 144 -4.62 2.93 -10.89
C HIS A 144 -4.76 1.40 -10.72
N ARG A 145 -5.97 0.93 -10.39
CA ARG A 145 -6.38 -0.48 -10.22
C ARG A 145 -5.81 -1.24 -9.01
N ASP A 146 -4.94 -0.63 -8.22
CA ASP A 146 -4.41 -1.24 -7.00
C ASP A 146 -4.27 -0.24 -5.84
N ILE A 147 -5.32 0.55 -5.61
CA ILE A 147 -5.38 1.43 -4.43
C ILE A 147 -5.56 0.57 -3.18
N LYS A 148 -4.56 0.62 -2.28
CA LYS A 148 -4.52 -0.11 -1.01
C LYS A 148 -3.49 0.53 -0.08
N LEU A 149 -3.53 0.20 1.20
CA LEU A 149 -2.66 0.79 2.22
C LEU A 149 -1.16 0.72 1.88
N SER A 150 -0.66 -0.43 1.39
CA SER A 150 0.76 -0.60 1.03
C SER A 150 1.22 0.16 -0.22
N ASN A 151 0.28 0.70 -1.02
CA ASN A 151 0.58 1.55 -2.17
C ASN A 151 0.37 3.04 -1.89
N LEU A 152 0.11 3.41 -0.62
CA LEU A 152 -0.01 4.79 -0.18
C LEU A 152 1.17 5.09 0.73
N LEU A 153 2.16 5.82 0.20
CA LEU A 153 3.38 6.15 0.91
C LEU A 153 3.25 7.49 1.65
N LEU A 154 4.07 7.64 2.70
CA LEU A 154 4.07 8.82 3.57
C LEU A 154 5.39 9.59 3.43
N THR A 155 5.30 10.87 3.07
CA THR A 155 6.44 11.79 3.06
C THR A 155 6.96 12.03 4.47
N GLU A 156 8.10 12.73 4.60
CA GLU A 156 8.65 13.18 5.89
C GLU A 156 7.64 14.00 6.72
N THR A 157 6.76 14.75 6.05
CA THR A 157 5.70 15.57 6.64
C THR A 157 4.37 14.82 6.82
N PHE A 158 4.35 13.50 6.63
CA PHE A 158 3.16 12.64 6.67
C PHE A 158 2.09 12.98 5.62
N GLU A 159 2.50 13.55 4.49
CA GLU A 159 1.63 13.71 3.33
C GLU A 159 1.55 12.39 2.55
N VAL A 160 0.37 12.11 1.99
CA VAL A 160 0.10 10.85 1.29
C VAL A 160 0.44 10.97 -0.19
N LYS A 161 1.18 9.98 -0.70
CA LYS A 161 1.50 9.82 -2.12
C LYS A 161 1.11 8.45 -2.63
N ILE A 162 0.33 8.42 -3.71
CA ILE A 162 -0.03 7.19 -4.42
C ILE A 162 1.21 6.67 -5.16
N ALA A 163 1.51 5.40 -4.96
CA ALA A 163 2.65 4.69 -5.53
C ALA A 163 2.22 3.41 -6.27
N ASP A 164 3.17 2.81 -6.97
CA ASP A 164 3.06 1.53 -7.69
C ASP A 164 2.06 1.50 -8.86
N PHE A 165 2.54 1.98 -10.02
CA PHE A 165 1.82 1.98 -11.29
C PHE A 165 1.94 0.65 -12.06
N GLY A 166 2.44 -0.43 -11.43
CA GLY A 166 2.64 -1.73 -12.11
C GLY A 166 1.34 -2.35 -12.64
N LEU A 167 0.19 -1.95 -12.11
CA LEU A 167 -1.14 -2.30 -12.61
C LEU A 167 -1.88 -1.12 -13.25
N ALA A 168 -1.27 0.05 -13.41
CA ALA A 168 -1.96 1.19 -14.01
C ALA A 168 -2.28 0.95 -15.49
N LYS A 169 -3.35 1.59 -15.98
CA LYS A 169 -3.76 1.49 -17.39
C LYS A 169 -4.37 2.80 -17.86
N LYS A 170 -3.92 3.28 -19.02
CA LYS A 170 -4.59 4.36 -19.73
C LYS A 170 -5.80 3.77 -20.45
N LEU A 171 -7.00 4.31 -20.21
CA LEU A 171 -8.18 3.87 -20.92
C LEU A 171 -8.07 4.30 -22.39
N PRO A 172 -8.27 3.37 -23.35
CA PRO A 172 -8.35 3.72 -24.75
C PRO A 172 -9.57 4.61 -24.99
N LEU A 173 -9.47 5.51 -25.98
CA LEU A 173 -10.55 6.43 -26.36
C LEU A 173 -11.82 5.69 -26.86
N THR A 174 -11.71 4.41 -27.21
CA THR A 174 -12.79 3.56 -27.69
C THR A 174 -13.01 2.36 -26.76
N ARG A 175 -14.28 2.08 -26.44
CA ARG A 175 -14.72 1.01 -25.51
C ARG A 175 -14.24 -0.40 -25.89
N GLU A 176 -13.93 -0.63 -27.16
CA GLU A 176 -13.63 -1.94 -27.76
C GLU A 176 -12.23 -2.51 -27.39
N GLN A 177 -11.34 -1.71 -26.79
CA GLN A 177 -9.96 -2.13 -26.49
C GLN A 177 -9.70 -2.40 -25.00
N ASN A 178 -10.75 -2.55 -24.19
CA ASN A 178 -10.58 -2.76 -22.75
C ASN A 178 -10.23 -4.23 -22.43
N ASN A 179 -9.00 -4.64 -22.79
CA ASN A 179 -8.54 -6.01 -22.58
C ASN A 179 -8.65 -6.48 -21.11
N GLU A 180 -9.09 -7.73 -21.01
CA GLU A 180 -9.58 -8.50 -19.87
C GLU A 180 -8.43 -9.11 -19.06
N THR A 181 -8.03 -8.49 -17.95
CA THR A 181 -7.08 -9.14 -17.04
C THR A 181 -7.53 -8.95 -15.60
N MET A 182 -7.75 -10.07 -14.92
CA MET A 182 -7.94 -10.10 -13.46
C MET A 182 -6.63 -9.63 -12.81
N CYS A 183 -6.65 -8.46 -12.20
CA CYS A 183 -5.53 -7.90 -11.46
C CYS A 183 -6.05 -7.09 -10.27
N GLY A 184 -5.23 -6.98 -9.21
CA GLY A 184 -5.57 -6.31 -7.97
C GLY A 184 -5.43 -7.23 -6.75
N THR A 185 -5.36 -6.64 -5.56
CA THR A 185 -5.22 -7.38 -4.30
C THR A 185 -6.58 -7.90 -3.81
N PRO A 186 -6.74 -9.19 -3.44
CA PRO A 186 -8.05 -9.82 -3.15
C PRO A 186 -9.00 -9.03 -2.24
N ASN A 187 -8.47 -8.39 -1.20
CA ASN A 187 -9.26 -7.64 -0.22
C ASN A 187 -9.83 -6.30 -0.75
N TYR A 188 -9.35 -5.84 -1.90
CA TYR A 188 -9.74 -4.58 -2.53
C TYR A 188 -10.44 -4.80 -3.89
N ILE A 189 -10.65 -6.06 -4.29
CA ILE A 189 -11.29 -6.42 -5.55
C ILE A 189 -12.77 -6.01 -5.50
N SER A 190 -13.21 -5.27 -6.52
CA SER A 190 -14.60 -4.88 -6.68
C SER A 190 -15.47 -6.02 -7.26
N PRO A 191 -16.79 -6.02 -7.04
CA PRO A 191 -17.69 -7.08 -7.49
C PRO A 191 -17.66 -7.33 -9.00
N GLU A 192 -17.47 -6.27 -9.80
CA GLU A 192 -17.38 -6.37 -11.24
C GLU A 192 -16.07 -7.08 -11.66
N ILE A 193 -14.96 -6.86 -10.96
CA ILE A 193 -13.72 -7.60 -11.19
C ILE A 193 -13.86 -9.05 -10.74
N ALA A 194 -14.49 -9.29 -9.58
CA ALA A 194 -14.83 -10.66 -9.16
C ALA A 194 -15.70 -11.40 -10.20
N SER A 195 -16.53 -10.66 -10.94
CA SER A 195 -17.42 -11.17 -11.99
C SER A 195 -16.83 -11.10 -13.41
N ARG A 196 -15.53 -10.75 -13.56
CA ARG A 196 -14.80 -10.60 -14.83
C ARG A 196 -15.32 -9.52 -15.79
N ASN A 197 -16.02 -8.51 -15.28
CA ASN A 197 -16.41 -7.33 -16.03
C ASN A 197 -15.24 -6.34 -16.19
N PRO A 198 -15.28 -5.41 -17.16
CA PRO A 198 -14.18 -4.50 -17.43
C PRO A 198 -13.87 -3.55 -16.26
N HIS A 199 -12.58 -3.33 -15.99
CA HIS A 199 -12.11 -2.28 -15.08
C HIS A 199 -12.55 -0.91 -15.60
N SER A 200 -13.02 -0.05 -14.70
CA SER A 200 -13.40 1.34 -14.97
C SER A 200 -12.95 2.25 -13.83
N PHE A 201 -13.18 3.56 -13.96
CA PHE A 201 -12.89 4.52 -12.88
C PHE A 201 -13.61 4.17 -11.58
N ALA A 202 -14.76 3.51 -11.67
CA ALA A 202 -15.52 3.02 -10.53
C ALA A 202 -14.80 1.91 -9.74
N THR A 203 -13.81 1.23 -10.32
CA THR A 203 -12.98 0.24 -9.63
C THR A 203 -12.06 0.90 -8.60
N ASP A 204 -11.40 2.02 -8.95
CA ASP A 204 -10.60 2.78 -7.99
C ASP A 204 -11.47 3.39 -6.89
N VAL A 205 -12.71 3.80 -7.22
CA VAL A 205 -13.70 4.29 -6.25
C VAL A 205 -14.10 3.23 -5.23
N TRP A 206 -14.28 1.98 -5.67
CA TRP A 206 -14.52 0.86 -4.75
C TRP A 206 -13.34 0.67 -3.80
N SER A 207 -12.12 0.62 -4.33
CA SER A 207 -10.91 0.46 -3.51
C SER A 207 -10.73 1.61 -2.52
N LEU A 208 -11.12 2.84 -2.87
CA LEU A 208 -11.19 3.97 -1.95
C LEU A 208 -12.21 3.74 -0.82
N GLY A 209 -13.40 3.20 -1.13
CA GLY A 209 -14.39 2.82 -0.10
C GLY A 209 -13.83 1.80 0.89
N ILE A 210 -13.17 0.75 0.40
CA ILE A 210 -12.48 -0.26 1.23
C ILE A 210 -11.42 0.41 2.11
N LEU A 211 -10.61 1.30 1.53
CA LEU A 211 -9.57 2.05 2.24
C LEU A 211 -10.16 2.86 3.40
N ILE A 212 -11.23 3.63 3.17
CA ILE A 212 -11.88 4.45 4.20
C ILE A 212 -12.33 3.59 5.37
N VAL A 213 -13.03 2.47 5.10
CA VAL A 213 -13.47 1.55 6.15
C VAL A 213 -12.28 0.97 6.93
N THR A 214 -11.23 0.59 6.21
CA THR A 214 -10.05 -0.02 6.82
C THR A 214 -9.33 0.97 7.74
N LEU A 215 -9.21 2.24 7.35
CA LEU A 215 -8.62 3.28 8.20
C LEU A 215 -9.46 3.52 9.47
N LEU A 216 -10.79 3.57 9.34
CA LEU A 216 -11.69 3.82 10.46
C LEU A 216 -11.78 2.66 11.45
N THR A 217 -11.73 1.42 10.96
CA THR A 217 -12.02 0.22 11.76
C THR A 217 -10.81 -0.67 12.02
N GLY A 218 -9.68 -0.40 11.36
CA GLY A 218 -8.46 -1.21 11.42
C GLY A 218 -8.52 -2.50 10.62
N ARG A 219 -9.65 -2.80 9.96
CA ARG A 219 -9.86 -4.04 9.21
C ARG A 219 -10.67 -3.80 7.93
N PRO A 220 -10.43 -4.56 6.84
CA PRO A 220 -11.25 -4.45 5.65
C PRO A 220 -12.71 -4.87 5.90
N PRO A 221 -13.71 -4.25 5.25
CA PRO A 221 -15.13 -4.52 5.47
C PRO A 221 -15.55 -5.96 5.14
N PHE A 222 -14.88 -6.57 4.16
CA PHE A 222 -15.21 -7.90 3.65
C PHE A 222 -14.21 -8.98 4.07
N ASP A 223 -13.32 -8.68 5.03
CA ASP A 223 -12.28 -9.61 5.43
C ASP A 223 -12.86 -10.94 5.97
N THR A 224 -12.25 -12.03 5.53
CA THR A 224 -12.55 -13.40 5.96
C THR A 224 -11.30 -14.27 5.82
N ASP A 225 -11.31 -15.42 6.49
CA ASP A 225 -10.19 -16.38 6.45
C ASP A 225 -9.95 -17.01 5.06
N THR A 226 -10.85 -16.82 4.09
CA THR A 226 -10.73 -17.42 2.76
C THR A 226 -11.05 -16.43 1.64
N VAL A 227 -10.29 -16.47 0.55
CA VAL A 227 -10.55 -15.65 -0.64
C VAL A 227 -11.99 -15.85 -1.15
N HIS A 228 -12.48 -17.09 -1.13
CA HIS A 228 -13.86 -17.40 -1.52
C HIS A 228 -14.89 -16.75 -0.58
N GLY A 229 -14.65 -16.75 0.73
CA GLY A 229 -15.49 -16.07 1.72
C GLY A 229 -15.54 -14.56 1.49
N THR A 230 -14.39 -13.94 1.23
CA THR A 230 -14.27 -12.51 0.96
C THR A 230 -15.03 -12.14 -0.31
N LEU A 231 -14.83 -12.88 -1.41
CA LEU A 231 -15.57 -12.68 -2.66
C LEU A 231 -17.09 -12.88 -2.47
N SER A 232 -17.50 -13.87 -1.67
CA SER A 232 -18.92 -14.08 -1.36
C SER A 232 -19.53 -12.88 -0.61
N LYS A 233 -18.85 -12.35 0.42
CA LYS A 233 -19.30 -11.12 1.12
C LYS A 233 -19.38 -9.91 0.20
N VAL A 234 -18.37 -9.71 -0.65
CA VAL A 234 -18.34 -8.66 -1.68
C VAL A 234 -19.57 -8.76 -2.60
N THR A 235 -19.94 -9.96 -3.04
CA THR A 235 -21.13 -10.14 -3.90
C THR A 235 -22.47 -9.90 -3.20
N GLN A 236 -22.51 -10.01 -1.86
CA GLN A 236 -23.69 -9.83 -1.03
C GLN A 236 -23.84 -8.40 -0.48
N GLU A 237 -22.86 -7.51 -0.68
CA GLU A 237 -22.82 -6.15 -0.10
C GLU A 237 -22.94 -6.11 1.43
N LYS A 238 -22.61 -7.21 2.13
CA LYS A 238 -22.75 -7.29 3.59
C LYS A 238 -21.49 -6.80 4.28
N TYR A 239 -21.53 -5.58 4.77
CA TYR A 239 -20.60 -5.05 5.76
C TYR A 239 -21.37 -4.17 6.74
N GLU A 240 -20.79 -3.97 7.93
CA GLU A 240 -21.37 -3.11 8.96
C GLU A 240 -20.33 -2.06 9.35
N LEU A 241 -20.73 -0.80 9.30
CA LEU A 241 -19.99 0.30 9.89
C LEU A 241 -20.52 0.56 11.31
N PRO A 242 -19.63 0.72 12.31
CA PRO A 242 -20.01 1.24 13.62
C PRO A 242 -20.89 2.50 13.52
N THR A 243 -22.00 2.53 14.25
CA THR A 243 -22.92 3.67 14.33
C THR A 243 -22.30 4.91 15.00
N THR A 244 -21.09 4.79 15.51
CA THR A 244 -20.30 5.88 16.10
C THR A 244 -19.72 6.85 15.06
N PHE A 245 -19.70 6.48 13.78
CA PHE A 245 -19.21 7.35 12.70
C PHE A 245 -20.28 8.32 12.23
N SER A 246 -19.86 9.49 11.73
CA SER A 246 -20.79 10.51 11.24
C SER A 246 -21.69 10.01 10.12
N ASP A 247 -22.85 10.64 9.96
CA ASP A 247 -23.75 10.38 8.84
C ASP A 247 -23.04 10.62 7.51
N GLU A 248 -22.14 11.62 7.43
CA GLU A 248 -21.34 11.90 6.24
C GLU A 248 -20.34 10.79 5.92
N ALA A 249 -19.70 10.19 6.93
CA ALA A 249 -18.78 9.08 6.73
C ALA A 249 -19.52 7.83 6.25
N GLN A 250 -20.68 7.54 6.87
CA GLN A 250 -21.53 6.41 6.49
C GLN A 250 -22.06 6.58 5.07
N ASP A 251 -22.56 7.77 4.70
CA ASP A 251 -23.07 8.09 3.37
C ASP A 251 -21.99 7.94 2.28
N LEU A 252 -20.77 8.45 2.53
CA LEU A 252 -19.66 8.30 1.60
C LEU A 252 -19.28 6.83 1.39
N VAL A 253 -19.16 6.04 2.45
CA VAL A 253 -18.80 4.63 2.32
C VAL A 253 -19.91 3.86 1.59
N ASN A 254 -21.18 4.09 1.97
CA ASN A 254 -22.31 3.40 1.36
C ASN A 254 -22.49 3.73 -0.13
N SER A 255 -22.17 4.96 -0.55
CA SER A 255 -22.19 5.35 -1.96
C SER A 255 -21.01 4.77 -2.77
N THR A 256 -19.84 4.60 -2.16
CA THR A 256 -18.64 4.03 -2.84
C THR A 256 -18.67 2.51 -2.93
N LEU A 257 -19.25 1.80 -1.95
CA LEU A 257 -19.32 0.34 -1.90
C LEU A 257 -20.59 -0.26 -2.53
N ARG A 258 -21.10 0.37 -3.60
CA ARG A 258 -22.22 -0.16 -4.41
C ARG A 258 -21.73 -1.25 -5.37
N LYS A 259 -22.49 -2.34 -5.51
CA LYS A 259 -22.14 -3.48 -6.37
C LYS A 259 -22.12 -3.12 -7.84
N THR A 260 -23.13 -2.39 -8.28
CA THR A 260 -23.22 -1.87 -9.65
C THR A 260 -22.27 -0.68 -9.79
N PRO A 261 -21.23 -0.75 -10.64
CA PRO A 261 -20.24 0.31 -10.80
C PRO A 261 -20.83 1.67 -11.18
N GLU A 262 -21.90 1.67 -11.98
CA GLU A 262 -22.60 2.85 -12.47
C GLU A 262 -23.36 3.61 -11.37
N HIS A 263 -23.61 2.95 -10.23
CA HIS A 263 -24.22 3.58 -9.06
C HIS A 263 -23.19 4.19 -8.11
N ARG A 264 -21.89 4.00 -8.36
CA ARG A 264 -20.84 4.65 -7.57
C ARG A 264 -20.65 6.08 -8.07
N PRO A 265 -20.42 7.05 -7.17
CA PRO A 265 -20.07 8.40 -7.59
C PRO A 265 -18.73 8.42 -8.31
N THR A 266 -18.57 9.37 -9.22
CA THR A 266 -17.27 9.70 -9.81
C THR A 266 -16.35 10.30 -8.75
N ILE A 267 -15.04 10.24 -8.98
CA ILE A 267 -14.06 10.83 -8.05
C ILE A 267 -14.25 12.34 -7.88
N MET A 268 -14.80 13.03 -8.89
CA MET A 268 -15.14 14.46 -8.83
C MET A 268 -16.30 14.73 -7.86
N GLU A 269 -17.33 13.89 -7.89
CA GLU A 269 -18.46 13.97 -6.96
C GLU A 269 -18.00 13.64 -5.53
N ILE A 270 -17.15 12.62 -5.36
CA ILE A 270 -16.53 12.28 -4.08
C ILE A 270 -15.74 13.46 -3.52
N ARG A 271 -14.93 14.13 -4.35
CA ARG A 271 -14.15 15.31 -3.93
C ARG A 271 -15.02 16.43 -3.38
N SER A 272 -16.26 16.53 -3.86
CA SER A 272 -17.24 17.55 -3.44
C SER A 272 -18.16 17.07 -2.30
N HIS A 273 -18.02 15.83 -1.85
CA HIS A 273 -18.88 15.21 -0.85
C HIS A 273 -18.82 15.94 0.50
N PRO A 274 -19.94 16.06 1.26
CA PRO A 274 -19.99 16.70 2.57
C PRO A 274 -18.94 16.19 3.57
N PHE A 275 -18.57 14.91 3.49
CA PHE A 275 -17.47 14.35 4.28
C PHE A 275 -16.15 15.12 4.13
N TYR A 276 -15.87 15.72 2.97
CA TYR A 276 -14.66 16.50 2.70
C TYR A 276 -14.87 18.01 2.72
N THR A 277 -16.10 18.50 2.49
CA THR A 277 -16.42 19.92 2.31
C THR A 277 -17.08 20.57 3.52
N LYS A 278 -17.75 19.79 4.39
CA LYS A 278 -18.38 20.32 5.59
C LYS A 278 -17.31 20.78 6.58
N GLU A 279 -17.34 22.06 6.93
CA GLU A 279 -16.50 22.57 8.01
C GLU A 279 -16.92 21.90 9.32
N TYR A 280 -15.98 21.18 9.94
CA TYR A 280 -16.16 20.82 11.33
C TYR A 280 -15.96 22.09 12.13
N SER A 281 -17.05 22.66 12.63
CA SER A 281 -16.98 23.62 13.71
C SER A 281 -16.15 22.98 14.80
N ARG A 282 -14.97 23.54 15.08
CA ARG A 282 -14.17 23.22 16.26
C ARG A 282 -15.08 23.53 17.44
N SER A 283 -15.82 22.52 17.91
CA SER A 283 -16.44 22.59 19.21
C SER A 283 -15.28 22.82 20.17
N SER A 284 -15.30 23.99 20.80
CA SER A 284 -14.31 24.51 21.73
C SER A 284 -14.12 23.57 22.90
N HIS A 285 -13.35 22.50 22.71
CA HIS A 285 -12.68 21.75 23.74
C HIS A 285 -11.20 22.08 23.56
N SER A 286 -10.73 23.03 24.37
CA SER A 286 -9.33 23.36 24.53
C SER A 286 -8.57 22.12 25.01
N TYR A 287 -8.11 21.28 24.09
CA TYR A 287 -6.99 20.40 24.33
C TYR A 287 -5.74 21.25 24.21
N ASN A 288 -4.97 21.33 25.30
CA ASN A 288 -3.63 21.93 25.31
C ASN A 288 -2.73 21.14 24.34
N GLU A 289 -2.67 21.58 23.09
CA GLU A 289 -1.63 21.23 22.12
C GLU A 289 -0.31 21.87 22.56
N SER A 290 0.39 21.21 23.48
CA SER A 290 1.78 21.58 23.80
C SER A 290 2.68 20.41 24.17
N ASN A 291 2.21 19.15 24.14
CA ASN A 291 3.00 18.03 24.68
C ASN A 291 3.21 16.81 23.77
N SER A 292 2.72 16.82 22.53
CA SER A 292 2.91 15.69 21.60
C SER A 292 4.04 15.88 20.57
N TYR A 293 4.49 17.11 20.32
CA TYR A 293 5.50 17.41 19.28
C TYR A 293 6.91 17.71 19.81
N GLN A 294 7.14 17.74 21.14
CA GLN A 294 8.46 18.00 21.73
C GLN A 294 9.21 16.74 22.22
N LYS A 295 8.64 15.54 22.10
CA LYS A 295 9.30 14.30 22.58
C LYS A 295 10.06 13.51 21.51
N LEU A 296 10.17 14.04 20.28
CA LEU A 296 10.84 13.37 19.16
C LEU A 296 12.05 14.15 18.59
N SER A 297 12.49 15.23 19.23
CA SER A 297 13.62 16.05 18.77
C SER A 297 14.90 15.92 19.61
N LEU A 298 15.08 14.83 20.37
CA LEU A 298 16.28 14.60 21.18
C LEU A 298 17.09 13.40 20.70
N LEU A 299 17.45 13.34 19.42
CA LEU A 299 18.60 12.56 18.97
C LEU A 299 19.29 13.22 17.77
N GLY A 300 20.35 13.98 18.08
CA GLY A 300 21.39 14.42 17.15
C GLY A 300 22.15 15.65 17.66
N PRO A 301 23.40 15.87 17.25
CA PRO A 301 24.59 15.05 17.52
C PRO A 301 25.66 15.85 18.31
N ASN A 302 26.69 15.14 18.79
CA ASN A 302 27.95 15.60 19.43
C ASN A 302 28.01 15.49 20.97
N ALA A 303 28.62 14.40 21.44
CA ALA A 303 29.63 14.43 22.50
C ALA A 303 30.36 13.08 22.54
N SER A 304 31.54 13.06 21.92
CA SER A 304 32.60 12.08 22.19
C SER A 304 33.32 12.41 23.51
N VAL A 305 33.96 11.38 24.09
CA VAL A 305 34.86 11.33 25.28
C VAL A 305 34.12 11.27 26.64
N ASP A 306 34.44 10.45 27.65
CA ASP A 306 35.59 9.57 27.95
C ASP A 306 35.21 8.55 29.06
N SER A 307 35.99 7.46 29.10
CA SER A 307 36.39 6.56 30.22
C SER A 307 35.62 6.45 31.55
N GLY A 308 35.50 5.20 32.03
CA GLY A 308 35.90 4.86 33.41
C GLY A 308 34.86 4.22 34.35
N LEU A 309 35.01 2.90 34.56
CA LEU A 309 34.98 2.13 35.83
C LEU A 309 34.11 2.60 37.03
N GLY A 310 33.31 1.66 37.58
CA GLY A 310 32.79 1.69 38.98
C GLY A 310 31.47 0.92 39.17
N VAL A 311 31.47 -0.41 39.35
CA VAL A 311 31.42 -1.17 40.63
C VAL A 311 30.18 -0.95 41.53
N SER A 312 29.29 -1.96 41.49
CA SER A 312 28.62 -2.72 42.59
C SER A 312 27.97 -2.06 43.82
N MET A 313 26.70 -2.40 44.07
CA MET A 313 26.08 -3.03 45.27
C MET A 313 24.54 -2.86 45.15
N GLY A 314 23.62 -3.76 45.51
CA GLY A 314 23.64 -5.02 46.24
C GLY A 314 22.35 -5.15 47.11
N ARG A 315 21.74 -6.35 47.11
CA ARG A 315 20.66 -6.91 47.99
C ARG A 315 19.19 -6.57 47.64
N GLN A 316 18.27 -7.50 47.32
CA GLN A 316 17.95 -8.90 47.71
C GLN A 316 17.22 -9.02 49.07
N ARG A 317 15.96 -9.52 49.10
CA ARG A 317 15.45 -10.81 49.65
C ARG A 317 13.95 -10.63 49.99
N SER A 318 13.03 -11.59 50.16
CA SER A 318 12.88 -13.06 50.09
C SER A 318 11.36 -13.33 50.36
N VAL A 319 10.77 -14.53 50.23
CA VAL A 319 10.65 -15.57 51.28
C VAL A 319 10.24 -16.92 50.64
N LEU A 320 10.69 -18.01 51.30
CA LEU A 320 10.68 -19.44 50.98
C LEU A 320 9.51 -20.24 51.60
N ASN A 321 9.26 -21.45 51.07
CA ASN A 321 9.28 -22.78 51.74
C ASN A 321 8.40 -23.77 50.93
N SER A 322 8.53 -25.10 50.91
CA SER A 322 9.58 -26.13 51.02
C SER A 322 8.81 -27.46 51.20
N THR A 323 9.08 -28.53 50.44
CA THR A 323 9.20 -29.93 50.94
C THR A 323 9.47 -30.96 49.81
N SER A 324 10.52 -31.78 50.05
CA SER A 324 10.71 -33.24 49.82
C SER A 324 10.49 -33.89 48.44
N VAL A 325 11.18 -34.95 47.95
CA VAL A 325 12.27 -35.87 48.39
C VAL A 325 12.58 -36.82 47.19
N THR A 326 13.86 -37.20 47.02
CA THR A 326 14.48 -38.39 46.34
C THR A 326 14.12 -38.82 44.90
N ASN A 327 15.12 -38.96 44.01
CA ASN A 327 15.81 -40.24 43.73
C ASN A 327 16.96 -40.10 42.71
N ALA A 328 17.91 -41.03 42.79
CA ALA A 328 19.21 -41.04 42.16
C ALA A 328 19.30 -41.88 40.86
N ASN A 329 20.45 -41.73 40.18
CA ASN A 329 21.11 -42.65 39.22
C ASN A 329 20.58 -42.71 37.78
N TYR A 330 21.40 -42.36 36.79
CA TYR A 330 22.37 -43.27 36.14
C TYR A 330 23.23 -42.51 35.11
N ALA A 331 24.44 -43.03 34.92
CA ALA A 331 25.48 -42.52 34.04
C ALA A 331 25.36 -43.00 32.59
N ALA A 332 26.11 -42.30 31.71
CA ALA A 332 27.06 -42.86 30.74
C ALA A 332 26.77 -42.73 29.22
N HIS A 333 27.87 -42.39 28.53
CA HIS A 333 28.26 -42.55 27.11
C HIS A 333 27.57 -41.69 26.04
N GLN A 334 28.27 -40.74 25.36
CA GLN A 334 29.25 -40.92 24.27
C GLN A 334 28.77 -41.87 23.15
N TYR A 335 28.43 -41.33 21.97
CA TYR A 335 29.17 -41.44 20.71
C TYR A 335 28.31 -40.98 19.52
N SER A 336 28.97 -40.28 18.59
CA SER A 336 28.56 -39.88 17.22
C SER A 336 27.96 -38.49 17.05
#